data_AF-H3NP14-F1
#
_entry.id   AF-H3NP14-F1
#
_cell.length_a   1.000
_cell.length_b   1.000
_cell.length_c   1.000
_cell.angle_alpha   90.00
_cell.angle_beta   90.00
_cell.angle_gamma   90.00
#
_symmetry.space_group_name_H-M   'P 1'
#
loop_
_entity.id
_entity.type
_entity.pdbx_description
1 polymer ?
#
loop_
_entity_poly.entity_id
_entity_poly.type
_entity_poly.pdbx_seq_one_letter_code
_entity_poly.pdbx_strand_id
1 'polypeptide(L)'
;MKRKDYIKKGGLIIFSASYLLSNVGVALAKDYQLNNSVQVYKEAQEAKNRAKTNKTLPKGMYHIYKKHDGMLNITKVEGEAGGWINPVDNISLSKSTDKQDDSNLYVLENAVQAFMDSDDAKSGKNPITVYESGEYYVYKSYNGMLNITKVEGQAGGWINPSKNMVSDDLETQDKFILSEDTKGYMDSFDAKDEKNRIMNVSKGNYFIYKKYNGMLNITKDESIAGVWINPNNLNNRIENSTKLTNDNKREILTYRLKTDTKGYVNSIDAKEKVNSIRNVEKGNYYIFKSYNSMLNITKEAYEAGIWINPSDNFNYTQKQQMTKNESSIKEDLSFNKAVDKFIDNEISEDDLEKLDYNKEEITKSAIDKIAKSSKLDLVKVKVAEMETVKEKETEEDIKENTTVKEVPKETIKETETETSEEIDKEPNTREETIEEVKEKETSDETVKETEKEDDSENEDSIFSKTFELKEKANGYLSIDDAISTQNSINVLSEGVYFIYQEDNSMINITTIKGKPGLWINPQKLFVESKSDEKIKEGESYQLIEEVDGYNRATDAINEQNVATKLAPGDYFIYKVESGVINLSKDSSQPGIWVNLN
;
A
#
# COMPACT_ATOMS: atom_id res chain seq x y z
N MET A 1 -64.55 79.90 -13.30
CA MET A 1 -64.82 79.38 -11.94
C MET A 1 -64.37 77.93 -11.90
N LYS A 2 -63.41 77.59 -11.00
CA LYS A 2 -63.03 76.24 -10.46
C LYS A 2 -62.54 75.17 -11.47
N ARG A 3 -61.24 74.83 -11.50
CA ARG A 3 -60.42 73.94 -10.61
C ARG A 3 -60.54 72.42 -10.91
N LYS A 4 -59.37 71.82 -11.23
CA LYS A 4 -58.79 70.56 -10.69
C LYS A 4 -59.39 69.21 -11.15
N ASP A 5 -58.70 68.06 -11.28
CA ASP A 5 -57.34 67.54 -10.96
C ASP A 5 -57.20 66.16 -11.69
N TYR A 6 -56.10 65.87 -12.42
CA TYR A 6 -54.99 64.90 -12.15
C TYR A 6 -55.11 63.36 -12.41
N ILE A 7 -53.98 62.79 -12.93
CA ILE A 7 -53.30 61.48 -12.61
C ILE A 7 -53.90 60.17 -13.20
N LYS A 8 -53.17 59.15 -13.73
CA LYS A 8 -51.74 58.77 -13.90
C LYS A 8 -51.64 57.56 -14.88
N LYS A 9 -50.48 57.42 -15.55
CA LYS A 9 -49.76 56.18 -15.98
C LYS A 9 -50.52 55.16 -16.85
N GLY A 10 -50.17 54.95 -18.12
CA GLY A 10 -48.96 54.27 -18.62
C GLY A 10 -49.46 53.01 -19.36
N GLY A 11 -49.40 52.89 -20.68
CA GLY A 11 -48.20 52.67 -21.48
C GLY A 11 -48.09 51.18 -21.80
N LEU A 12 -48.34 50.76 -23.04
CA LEU A 12 -47.54 49.72 -23.72
C LEU A 12 -47.94 49.61 -25.21
N ILE A 13 -47.02 50.01 -26.07
CA ILE A 13 -47.05 49.77 -27.52
C ILE A 13 -46.52 48.35 -27.72
N ILE A 14 -47.35 47.45 -28.25
CA ILE A 14 -46.91 46.11 -28.65
C ILE A 14 -46.24 46.24 -30.01
N PHE A 15 -44.91 46.29 -30.02
CA PHE A 15 -44.11 45.98 -31.21
C PHE A 15 -44.17 44.48 -31.45
N SER A 16 -44.89 44.08 -32.49
CA SER A 16 -44.82 42.74 -33.09
C SER A 16 -43.45 42.57 -33.75
N ALA A 17 -42.49 42.03 -32.99
CA ALA A 17 -41.20 41.60 -33.51
C ALA A 17 -41.36 40.21 -34.16
N SER A 18 -41.41 40.20 -35.49
CA SER A 18 -41.23 39.00 -36.31
C SER A 18 -39.80 38.46 -36.11
N TYR A 19 -39.62 37.50 -35.20
CA TYR A 19 -38.41 36.67 -35.13
C TYR A 19 -38.50 35.59 -36.20
N LEU A 20 -38.07 35.92 -37.42
CA LEU A 20 -37.79 34.94 -38.47
C LEU A 20 -36.35 34.42 -38.29
N LEU A 21 -36.27 33.13 -37.98
CA LEU A 21 -35.33 32.13 -38.51
C LEU A 21 -33.88 32.59 -38.78
N SER A 22 -32.97 32.19 -37.88
CA SER A 22 -31.71 31.53 -38.28
C SER A 22 -30.99 30.94 -37.06
N ASN A 23 -31.51 29.84 -36.51
CA ASN A 23 -30.70 28.87 -35.77
C ASN A 23 -30.55 27.63 -36.67
N VAL A 24 -29.83 27.79 -37.79
CA VAL A 24 -29.26 26.64 -38.49
C VAL A 24 -27.99 26.28 -37.72
N GLY A 25 -28.19 25.69 -36.54
CA GLY A 25 -27.15 24.94 -35.87
C GLY A 25 -26.89 23.73 -36.75
N VAL A 26 -25.83 23.79 -37.55
CA VAL A 26 -25.28 22.62 -38.24
C VAL A 26 -24.90 21.64 -37.13
N ALA A 27 -25.82 20.72 -36.84
CA ALA A 27 -25.58 19.61 -35.95
C ALA A 27 -24.55 18.74 -36.66
N LEU A 28 -23.30 18.88 -36.25
CA LEU A 28 -22.27 17.88 -36.49
C LEU A 28 -22.76 16.59 -35.84
N ALA A 29 -23.51 15.79 -36.60
CA ALA A 29 -23.95 14.48 -36.19
C ALA A 29 -22.70 13.66 -35.90
N LYS A 30 -22.43 13.48 -34.62
CA LYS A 30 -21.47 12.49 -34.18
C LYS A 30 -22.23 11.18 -34.09
N ASP A 31 -21.85 10.22 -34.94
CA ASP A 31 -22.29 8.85 -34.77
C ASP A 31 -21.86 8.32 -33.40
N TYR A 32 -22.60 7.35 -32.90
CA TYR A 32 -22.41 6.71 -31.60
C TYR A 32 -22.58 5.21 -31.78
N GLN A 33 -21.48 4.48 -31.56
CA GLN A 33 -21.48 3.02 -31.57
C GLN A 33 -21.98 2.51 -30.21
N LEU A 34 -23.09 1.80 -30.21
CA LEU A 34 -23.46 0.92 -29.11
C LEU A 34 -22.70 -0.40 -29.21
N ASN A 35 -21.90 -0.71 -28.20
CA ASN A 35 -21.10 -1.93 -28.09
C ASN A 35 -21.92 -3.09 -27.51
N ASN A 36 -22.96 -2.76 -26.74
CA ASN A 36 -23.87 -3.70 -26.11
C ASN A 36 -25.32 -3.17 -26.19
N SER A 37 -26.29 -4.05 -25.91
CA SER A 37 -27.68 -3.62 -25.82
C SER A 37 -27.86 -2.74 -24.58
N VAL A 38 -28.49 -1.57 -24.73
CA VAL A 38 -28.65 -0.60 -23.63
C VAL A 38 -30.12 -0.30 -23.37
N GLN A 39 -30.46 -0.06 -22.10
CA GLN A 39 -31.80 0.40 -21.72
C GLN A 39 -32.01 1.84 -22.18
N VAL A 40 -33.26 2.13 -22.54
CA VAL A 40 -33.66 3.37 -23.18
C VAL A 40 -34.78 3.98 -22.37
N TYR A 41 -34.69 5.29 -22.20
CA TYR A 41 -35.54 6.06 -21.32
C TYR A 41 -36.24 7.16 -22.11
N LYS A 42 -37.38 7.62 -21.60
CA LYS A 42 -38.16 8.66 -22.26
C LYS A 42 -37.52 10.03 -22.09
N GLU A 43 -36.85 10.24 -20.96
CA GLU A 43 -36.22 11.51 -20.60
C GLU A 43 -34.77 11.33 -20.14
N ALA A 44 -33.97 12.41 -20.25
CA ALA A 44 -32.57 12.40 -19.82
C ALA A 44 -32.43 12.10 -18.32
N GLN A 45 -33.31 12.67 -17.48
CA GLN A 45 -33.25 12.46 -16.04
C GLN A 45 -33.58 11.02 -15.64
N GLU A 46 -34.48 10.37 -16.38
CA GLU A 46 -34.78 8.94 -16.23
C GLU A 46 -33.58 8.06 -16.58
N ALA A 47 -32.87 8.37 -17.68
CA ALA A 47 -31.64 7.67 -18.05
C ALA A 47 -30.54 7.84 -17.00
N LYS A 48 -30.36 9.05 -16.49
CA LYS A 48 -29.38 9.37 -15.44
C LYS A 48 -29.65 8.57 -14.16
N ASN A 49 -30.92 8.48 -13.77
CA ASN A 49 -31.35 7.76 -12.58
C ASN A 49 -31.61 6.25 -12.83
N ARG A 50 -31.50 5.81 -14.08
CA ARG A 50 -31.86 4.45 -14.56
C ARG A 50 -33.29 4.02 -14.15
N ALA A 51 -34.24 4.94 -14.10
CA ALA A 51 -35.61 4.68 -13.66
C ALA A 51 -36.58 4.58 -14.84
N LYS A 52 -37.51 3.60 -14.82
CA LYS A 52 -38.59 3.40 -15.81
C LYS A 52 -38.08 3.22 -17.24
N THR A 53 -37.59 2.02 -17.55
CA THR A 53 -37.14 1.68 -18.90
C THR A 53 -38.34 1.60 -19.85
N ASN A 54 -38.18 2.17 -21.05
CA ASN A 54 -39.22 2.15 -22.08
C ASN A 54 -38.98 0.98 -23.06
N LYS A 55 -37.74 0.80 -23.49
CA LYS A 55 -37.30 -0.27 -24.39
C LYS A 55 -35.79 -0.49 -24.26
N THR A 56 -35.27 -1.50 -24.95
CA THR A 56 -33.83 -1.74 -25.09
C THR A 56 -33.42 -1.47 -26.55
N LEU A 57 -32.33 -0.75 -26.76
CA LEU A 57 -31.71 -0.63 -28.08
C LEU A 57 -30.64 -1.71 -28.25
N PRO A 58 -30.64 -2.47 -29.35
CA PRO A 58 -29.58 -3.43 -29.63
C PRO A 58 -28.26 -2.71 -29.93
N LYS A 59 -27.13 -3.44 -29.82
CA LYS A 59 -25.83 -2.96 -30.30
C LYS A 59 -25.89 -2.53 -31.77
N GLY A 60 -25.09 -1.54 -32.15
CA GLY A 60 -25.04 -1.01 -33.52
C GLY A 60 -24.68 0.47 -33.58
N MET A 61 -24.64 1.02 -34.79
CA MET A 61 -24.40 2.44 -35.03
C MET A 61 -25.71 3.24 -34.90
N TYR A 62 -25.61 4.37 -34.21
CA TYR A 62 -26.70 5.32 -33.99
C TYR A 62 -26.20 6.75 -34.24
N HIS A 63 -27.11 7.67 -34.50
CA HIS A 63 -26.83 9.10 -34.53
C HIS A 63 -27.21 9.74 -33.21
N ILE A 64 -26.36 10.65 -32.70
CA ILE A 64 -26.68 11.45 -31.52
C ILE A 64 -27.61 12.59 -31.94
N TYR A 65 -28.87 12.54 -31.52
CA TYR A 65 -29.84 13.61 -31.75
C TYR A 65 -29.65 14.77 -30.76
N LYS A 66 -29.45 14.45 -29.47
CA LYS A 66 -29.30 15.45 -28.41
C LYS A 66 -28.46 14.94 -27.24
N LYS A 67 -27.84 15.87 -26.51
CA LYS A 67 -27.16 15.60 -25.23
C LYS A 67 -27.77 16.45 -24.12
N HIS A 68 -27.91 15.90 -22.92
CA HIS A 68 -28.41 16.62 -21.74
C HIS A 68 -27.97 15.89 -20.47
N ASP A 69 -27.40 16.60 -19.50
CA ASP A 69 -26.91 16.04 -18.22
C ASP A 69 -26.01 14.80 -18.36
N GLY A 70 -25.16 14.77 -19.38
CA GLY A 70 -24.27 13.64 -19.67
C GLY A 70 -24.97 12.44 -20.32
N MET A 71 -26.29 12.47 -20.51
CA MET A 71 -27.06 11.45 -21.22
C MET A 71 -27.11 11.74 -22.71
N LEU A 72 -27.33 10.71 -23.52
CA LEU A 72 -27.42 10.82 -24.98
C LEU A 72 -28.80 10.40 -25.45
N ASN A 73 -29.44 11.22 -26.28
CA ASN A 73 -30.60 10.79 -27.06
C ASN A 73 -30.09 10.27 -28.41
N ILE A 74 -30.25 8.97 -28.66
CA ILE A 74 -29.72 8.30 -29.84
C ILE A 74 -30.81 7.64 -30.69
N THR A 75 -30.62 7.66 -32.00
CA THR A 75 -31.59 7.19 -33.01
C THR A 75 -30.89 6.49 -34.19
N LYS A 76 -31.60 5.69 -34.98
CA LYS A 76 -31.06 5.12 -36.23
C LYS A 76 -31.22 6.06 -37.44
N VAL A 77 -32.03 7.11 -37.33
CA VAL A 77 -32.31 8.05 -38.42
C VAL A 77 -31.72 9.40 -38.05
N GLU A 78 -30.78 9.89 -38.84
CA GLU A 78 -30.12 11.18 -38.58
C GLU A 78 -31.14 12.32 -38.46
N GLY A 79 -30.97 13.16 -37.43
CA GLY A 79 -31.83 14.34 -37.21
C GLY A 79 -33.17 14.05 -36.51
N GLU A 80 -33.52 12.79 -36.21
CA GLU A 80 -34.77 12.45 -35.52
C GLU A 80 -34.59 12.20 -34.02
N ALA A 81 -35.59 12.52 -33.21
CA ALA A 81 -35.56 12.19 -31.79
C ALA A 81 -35.67 10.67 -31.59
N GLY A 82 -34.68 10.10 -30.91
CA GLY A 82 -34.69 8.72 -30.47
C GLY A 82 -34.95 8.60 -28.97
N GLY A 83 -34.28 7.64 -28.33
CA GLY A 83 -34.42 7.41 -26.90
C GLY A 83 -33.19 7.83 -26.11
N TRP A 84 -33.40 8.25 -24.86
CA TRP A 84 -32.31 8.61 -23.96
C TRP A 84 -31.62 7.36 -23.43
N ILE A 85 -30.29 7.37 -23.44
CA ILE A 85 -29.46 6.31 -22.86
C ILE A 85 -28.49 6.93 -21.87
N ASN A 86 -28.02 6.11 -20.95
CA ASN A 86 -26.89 6.44 -20.12
C ASN A 86 -25.60 5.91 -20.76
N PRO A 87 -24.65 6.76 -21.18
CA PRO A 87 -23.44 6.32 -21.87
C PRO A 87 -22.58 5.36 -21.05
N VAL A 88 -22.65 5.42 -19.72
CA VAL A 88 -21.92 4.48 -18.86
C VAL A 88 -22.50 3.07 -18.91
N ASP A 89 -23.69 2.89 -19.47
CA ASP A 89 -24.25 1.56 -19.72
C ASP A 89 -23.75 1.00 -21.06
N ASN A 90 -23.07 1.80 -21.88
CA ASN A 90 -22.43 1.41 -23.15
C ASN A 90 -20.92 1.16 -23.01
N ILE A 91 -20.51 0.60 -21.87
CA ILE A 91 -19.12 0.17 -21.68
C ILE A 91 -18.91 -1.05 -22.57
N SER A 92 -17.95 -0.95 -23.50
CA SER A 92 -17.45 -2.11 -24.23
C SER A 92 -16.99 -3.16 -23.23
N LEU A 93 -17.84 -4.15 -22.96
CA LEU A 93 -17.33 -5.49 -22.66
C LEU A 93 -16.54 -5.86 -23.90
N SER A 94 -15.22 -5.76 -23.85
CA SER A 94 -14.30 -6.17 -24.90
C SER A 94 -14.48 -7.66 -25.13
N LYS A 95 -15.53 -8.02 -25.87
CA LYS A 95 -15.62 -9.33 -26.50
C LYS A 95 -14.55 -9.33 -27.58
N SER A 96 -13.40 -9.89 -27.22
CA SER A 96 -12.42 -10.40 -28.19
C SER A 96 -13.21 -11.14 -29.27
N THR A 97 -13.09 -10.65 -30.50
CA THR A 97 -13.83 -11.15 -31.65
C THR A 97 -12.90 -12.05 -32.42
N ASP A 98 -12.84 -13.31 -32.03
CA ASP A 98 -12.69 -14.41 -32.98
C ASP A 98 -13.22 -15.71 -32.34
N LYS A 99 -14.28 -16.23 -32.95
CA LYS A 99 -15.05 -17.43 -32.57
C LYS A 99 -15.73 -17.41 -31.21
N GLN A 100 -16.98 -17.86 -31.24
CA GLN A 100 -17.84 -18.14 -30.11
C GLN A 100 -17.16 -19.21 -29.23
N ASP A 101 -16.47 -18.76 -28.20
CA ASP A 101 -16.06 -19.54 -27.04
C ASP A 101 -16.79 -18.95 -25.83
N ASP A 102 -17.49 -19.78 -25.07
CA ASP A 102 -18.43 -19.40 -24.01
C ASP A 102 -17.76 -18.81 -22.75
N SER A 103 -16.47 -18.43 -22.81
CA SER A 103 -15.75 -17.97 -21.63
C SER A 103 -16.19 -16.56 -21.22
N ASN A 104 -17.05 -16.47 -20.20
CA ASN A 104 -17.46 -15.24 -19.53
C ASN A 104 -16.29 -14.63 -18.71
N LEU A 105 -15.12 -14.43 -19.30
CA LEU A 105 -13.95 -13.89 -18.59
C LEU A 105 -13.96 -12.35 -18.56
N TYR A 106 -13.50 -11.81 -17.43
CA TYR A 106 -13.35 -10.40 -17.12
C TYR A 106 -11.96 -10.19 -16.52
N VAL A 107 -11.18 -9.28 -17.10
CA VAL A 107 -9.80 -9.03 -16.67
C VAL A 107 -9.80 -7.90 -15.65
N LEU A 108 -9.38 -8.21 -14.44
CA LEU A 108 -8.95 -7.22 -13.46
C LEU A 108 -7.55 -6.76 -13.80
N GLU A 109 -7.40 -5.46 -14.01
CA GLU A 109 -6.11 -4.88 -14.39
C GLU A 109 -5.40 -4.28 -13.18
N ASN A 110 -6.16 -3.99 -12.12
CA ASN A 110 -5.65 -3.57 -10.82
C ASN A 110 -6.37 -4.34 -9.73
N ALA A 111 -5.78 -4.39 -8.54
CA ALA A 111 -6.46 -4.92 -7.37
C ALA A 111 -7.71 -4.09 -7.06
N VAL A 112 -8.86 -4.74 -6.94
CA VAL A 112 -10.15 -4.08 -6.63
C VAL A 112 -10.79 -4.69 -5.40
N GLN A 113 -11.40 -3.86 -4.57
CA GLN A 113 -12.23 -4.33 -3.47
C GLN A 113 -13.43 -5.11 -4.01
N ALA A 114 -13.71 -6.24 -3.36
CA ALA A 114 -14.86 -7.07 -3.61
C ALA A 114 -15.79 -7.07 -2.38
N PHE A 115 -17.08 -7.21 -2.63
CA PHE A 115 -18.17 -6.93 -1.70
C PHE A 115 -19.15 -8.10 -1.66
N MET A 116 -19.89 -8.22 -0.56
CA MET A 116 -20.88 -9.30 -0.38
C MET A 116 -22.06 -9.17 -1.35
N ASP A 117 -22.48 -7.94 -1.66
CA ASP A 117 -23.58 -7.66 -2.57
C ASP A 117 -23.30 -6.49 -3.51
N SER A 118 -24.19 -6.32 -4.49
CA SER A 118 -24.07 -5.30 -5.52
C SER A 118 -24.31 -3.87 -5.00
N ASP A 119 -25.08 -3.67 -3.95
CA ASP A 119 -25.39 -2.33 -3.43
C ASP A 119 -24.21 -1.80 -2.61
N ASP A 120 -23.55 -2.68 -1.86
CA ASP A 120 -22.27 -2.43 -1.19
C ASP A 120 -21.14 -2.16 -2.20
N ALA A 121 -21.04 -2.96 -3.28
CA ALA A 121 -20.08 -2.69 -4.35
C ALA A 121 -20.32 -1.33 -5.04
N LYS A 122 -21.58 -0.99 -5.29
CA LYS A 122 -21.95 0.26 -5.93
C LYS A 122 -21.64 1.47 -5.05
N SER A 123 -21.87 1.35 -3.74
CA SER A 123 -21.61 2.41 -2.77
C SER A 123 -20.16 2.45 -2.27
N GLY A 124 -19.40 1.37 -2.46
CA GLY A 124 -18.03 1.21 -1.97
C GLY A 124 -17.95 1.01 -0.45
N LYS A 125 -18.90 0.30 0.15
CA LYS A 125 -18.99 0.08 1.61
C LYS A 125 -18.87 -1.40 1.97
N ASN A 126 -18.32 -1.70 3.14
CA ASN A 126 -18.16 -3.06 3.69
C ASN A 126 -17.44 -4.04 2.73
N PRO A 127 -16.21 -3.72 2.26
CA PRO A 127 -15.45 -4.68 1.45
C PRO A 127 -15.19 -5.95 2.26
N ILE A 128 -15.44 -7.11 1.65
CA ILE A 128 -15.20 -8.42 2.29
C ILE A 128 -13.82 -8.99 1.93
N THR A 129 -13.26 -8.58 0.79
CA THR A 129 -11.94 -8.99 0.34
C THR A 129 -11.42 -8.02 -0.75
N VAL A 130 -10.21 -8.27 -1.23
CA VAL A 130 -9.61 -7.61 -2.39
C VAL A 130 -9.29 -8.68 -3.42
N TYR A 131 -9.73 -8.46 -4.66
CA TYR A 131 -9.35 -9.27 -5.80
C TYR A 131 -8.18 -8.63 -6.51
N GLU A 132 -7.06 -9.35 -6.58
CA GLU A 132 -5.88 -8.97 -7.34
C GLU A 132 -6.16 -8.84 -8.84
N SER A 133 -5.24 -8.23 -9.58
CA SER A 133 -5.31 -8.25 -11.03
C SER A 133 -5.20 -9.68 -11.58
N GLY A 134 -5.88 -9.95 -12.69
CA GLY A 134 -5.95 -11.28 -13.32
C GLY A 134 -7.28 -11.52 -14.02
N GLU A 135 -7.47 -12.71 -14.56
CA GLU A 135 -8.69 -13.10 -15.26
C GLU A 135 -9.69 -13.76 -14.30
N TYR A 136 -10.96 -13.36 -14.40
CA TYR A 136 -12.04 -13.85 -13.55
C TYR A 136 -13.27 -14.17 -14.40
N TYR A 137 -14.00 -15.23 -14.08
CA TYR A 137 -15.31 -15.48 -14.65
C TYR A 137 -16.36 -14.53 -14.06
N VAL A 138 -17.22 -13.99 -14.92
CA VAL A 138 -18.40 -13.22 -14.53
C VAL A 138 -19.53 -14.19 -14.23
N TYR A 139 -19.85 -14.35 -12.94
CA TYR A 139 -20.97 -15.16 -12.50
C TYR A 139 -22.31 -14.45 -12.74
N LYS A 140 -22.39 -13.16 -12.43
CA LYS A 140 -23.63 -12.37 -12.57
C LYS A 140 -23.33 -10.88 -12.72
N SER A 141 -24.23 -10.14 -13.36
CA SER A 141 -24.24 -8.68 -13.36
C SER A 141 -25.56 -8.14 -12.81
N TYR A 142 -25.50 -7.07 -12.02
CA TYR A 142 -26.68 -6.42 -11.45
C TYR A 142 -26.33 -4.99 -11.02
N ASN A 143 -27.22 -4.03 -11.27
CA ASN A 143 -27.02 -2.61 -10.93
C ASN A 143 -25.70 -1.98 -11.46
N GLY A 144 -25.16 -2.52 -12.56
CA GLY A 144 -23.88 -2.09 -13.14
C GLY A 144 -22.63 -2.63 -12.43
N MET A 145 -22.81 -3.47 -11.41
CA MET A 145 -21.75 -4.19 -10.71
C MET A 145 -21.59 -5.59 -11.31
N LEU A 146 -20.43 -6.20 -11.11
CA LEU A 146 -20.13 -7.56 -11.57
C LEU A 146 -19.83 -8.45 -10.37
N ASN A 147 -20.46 -9.60 -10.28
CA ASN A 147 -20.03 -10.68 -9.40
C ASN A 147 -19.02 -11.53 -10.17
N ILE A 148 -17.77 -11.53 -9.74
CA ILE A 148 -16.68 -12.21 -10.43
C ILE A 148 -16.02 -13.26 -9.54
N THR A 149 -15.47 -14.31 -10.13
CA THR A 149 -14.90 -15.48 -9.44
C THR A 149 -13.75 -16.09 -10.25
N LYS A 150 -12.86 -16.86 -9.62
CA LYS A 150 -11.85 -17.65 -10.37
C LYS A 150 -12.37 -18.99 -10.88
N VAL A 151 -13.55 -19.43 -10.40
CA VAL A 151 -14.14 -20.72 -10.75
C VAL A 151 -15.43 -20.50 -11.52
N GLU A 152 -15.46 -20.93 -12.79
CA GLU A 152 -16.63 -20.75 -13.65
C GLU A 152 -17.92 -21.30 -13.03
N GLY A 153 -19.01 -20.54 -13.15
CA GLY A 153 -20.33 -20.94 -12.65
C GLY A 153 -20.55 -20.81 -11.14
N GLN A 154 -19.55 -20.38 -10.35
CA GLN A 154 -19.70 -20.16 -8.91
C GLN A 154 -19.87 -18.68 -8.57
N ALA A 155 -20.66 -18.38 -7.54
CA ALA A 155 -20.73 -17.01 -7.03
C ALA A 155 -19.42 -16.62 -6.35
N GLY A 156 -18.85 -15.48 -6.73
CA GLY A 156 -17.73 -14.84 -6.04
C GLY A 156 -18.15 -13.52 -5.40
N GLY A 157 -17.24 -12.56 -5.37
CA GLY A 157 -17.45 -11.23 -4.81
C GLY A 157 -17.98 -10.25 -5.84
N TRP A 158 -18.86 -9.34 -5.40
CA TRP A 158 -19.30 -8.22 -6.22
C TRP A 158 -18.21 -7.16 -6.28
N ILE A 159 -17.87 -6.70 -7.48
CA ILE A 159 -16.94 -5.60 -7.71
C ILE A 159 -17.65 -4.46 -8.41
N ASN A 160 -17.06 -3.27 -8.28
CA ASN A 160 -17.46 -2.12 -9.06
C ASN A 160 -16.52 -1.97 -10.28
N PRO A 161 -16.97 -2.24 -11.51
CA PRO A 161 -16.14 -2.18 -12.70
C PRO A 161 -15.48 -0.81 -12.92
N SER A 162 -16.11 0.27 -12.46
CA SER A 162 -15.51 1.62 -12.55
C SER A 162 -14.25 1.79 -11.69
N LYS A 163 -14.00 0.87 -10.75
CA LYS A 163 -12.75 0.79 -9.97
C LYS A 163 -11.69 -0.06 -10.65
N ASN A 164 -12.11 -0.94 -11.56
CA ASN A 164 -11.24 -1.73 -12.45
C ASN A 164 -10.94 -0.99 -13.76
N MET A 165 -10.92 0.33 -13.72
CA MET A 165 -10.35 1.08 -14.83
C MET A 165 -8.85 1.10 -14.59
N VAL A 166 -8.09 0.40 -15.44
CA VAL A 166 -6.76 0.94 -15.76
C VAL A 166 -7.03 2.39 -16.08
N SER A 167 -6.26 3.26 -15.47
CA SER A 167 -6.12 4.57 -16.04
C SER A 167 -5.47 4.39 -17.42
N ASP A 168 -6.21 3.92 -18.42
CA ASP A 168 -5.84 3.96 -19.83
C ASP A 168 -5.63 5.42 -20.28
N ASP A 169 -6.03 6.38 -19.44
CA ASP A 169 -5.72 7.81 -19.55
C ASP A 169 -4.39 8.22 -18.89
N LEU A 170 -3.59 7.31 -18.32
CA LEU A 170 -2.19 7.63 -17.96
C LEU A 170 -1.25 7.46 -19.17
N GLU A 171 -1.73 6.98 -20.33
CA GLU A 171 -0.94 6.93 -21.56
C GLU A 171 -0.99 8.20 -22.41
N THR A 172 -1.80 9.20 -22.06
CA THR A 172 -1.56 10.50 -22.65
C THR A 172 -0.49 11.24 -21.86
N GLN A 173 0.74 11.18 -22.34
CA GLN A 173 1.78 12.21 -22.16
C GLN A 173 1.32 13.57 -22.72
N ASP A 174 0.05 13.93 -22.52
CA ASP A 174 -0.52 15.18 -22.98
C ASP A 174 0.11 16.27 -22.14
N LYS A 175 1.04 16.99 -22.77
CA LYS A 175 1.50 18.27 -22.26
C LYS A 175 0.33 19.26 -22.36
N PHE A 176 0.02 19.91 -21.25
CA PHE A 176 -0.95 20.98 -21.16
C PHE A 176 -0.24 22.31 -21.02
N ILE A 177 -0.48 23.23 -21.96
CA ILE A 177 0.09 24.58 -21.91
C ILE A 177 -0.94 25.50 -21.27
N LEU A 178 -0.63 25.96 -20.07
CA LEU A 178 -1.40 26.97 -19.37
C LEU A 178 -0.91 28.35 -19.84
N SER A 179 -1.72 29.13 -20.55
CA SER A 179 -1.30 30.44 -21.09
C SER A 179 -1.35 31.60 -20.06
N GLU A 180 -2.16 31.44 -19.02
CA GLU A 180 -2.41 32.43 -17.98
C GLU A 180 -2.45 31.74 -16.61
N ASP A 181 -2.18 32.50 -15.54
CA ASP A 181 -2.24 31.95 -14.19
C ASP A 181 -3.69 31.55 -13.88
N THR A 182 -3.91 30.34 -13.37
CA THR A 182 -5.24 29.83 -13.07
C THR A 182 -5.39 29.41 -11.62
N LYS A 183 -6.64 29.30 -11.14
CA LYS A 183 -6.92 28.81 -9.79
C LYS A 183 -6.68 27.29 -9.74
N GLY A 184 -5.97 26.85 -8.72
CA GLY A 184 -5.69 25.45 -8.43
C GLY A 184 -6.43 24.93 -7.21
N TYR A 185 -6.84 23.67 -7.26
CA TYR A 185 -7.74 23.02 -6.31
C TYR A 185 -7.20 21.66 -5.85
N MET A 186 -7.59 21.24 -4.64
CA MET A 186 -7.16 19.97 -4.06
C MET A 186 -7.78 18.77 -4.78
N ASP A 187 -9.04 18.90 -5.23
CA ASP A 187 -9.75 17.85 -5.94
C ASP A 187 -10.54 18.38 -7.14
N SER A 188 -11.03 17.44 -7.94
CA SER A 188 -11.79 17.72 -9.15
C SER A 188 -13.17 18.34 -8.91
N PHE A 189 -13.81 18.08 -7.77
CA PHE A 189 -15.14 18.61 -7.49
C PHE A 189 -15.03 20.10 -7.14
N ASP A 190 -14.06 20.43 -6.30
CA ASP A 190 -13.70 21.79 -5.95
C ASP A 190 -13.25 22.60 -7.19
N ALA A 191 -12.47 21.99 -8.09
CA ALA A 191 -12.11 22.63 -9.37
C ALA A 191 -13.35 22.91 -10.23
N LYS A 192 -14.26 21.95 -10.34
CA LYS A 192 -15.46 22.06 -11.17
C LYS A 192 -16.43 23.13 -10.64
N ASP A 193 -16.61 23.19 -9.33
CA ASP A 193 -17.50 24.13 -8.65
C ASP A 193 -16.82 25.45 -8.27
N GLU A 194 -15.51 25.57 -8.54
CA GLU A 194 -14.62 26.67 -8.14
C GLU A 194 -14.60 26.99 -6.63
N LYS A 195 -14.66 25.98 -5.76
CA LYS A 195 -14.63 26.14 -4.30
C LYS A 195 -13.28 25.77 -3.70
N ASN A 196 -12.98 26.28 -2.49
CA ASN A 196 -11.79 25.89 -1.71
C ASN A 196 -10.46 25.95 -2.47
N ARG A 197 -10.19 27.06 -3.17
CA ARG A 197 -8.92 27.27 -3.88
C ARG A 197 -7.73 27.08 -2.94
N ILE A 198 -6.78 26.23 -3.32
CA ILE A 198 -5.56 25.99 -2.54
C ILE A 198 -4.37 26.85 -3.01
N MET A 199 -4.29 27.14 -4.32
CA MET A 199 -3.22 27.97 -4.88
C MET A 199 -3.60 28.61 -6.22
N ASN A 200 -2.72 29.45 -6.76
CA ASN A 200 -2.72 29.83 -8.17
C ASN A 200 -1.62 29.03 -8.88
N VAL A 201 -1.98 28.37 -9.97
CA VAL A 201 -1.04 27.65 -10.84
C VAL A 201 -0.57 28.63 -11.91
N SER A 202 0.72 28.95 -11.91
CA SER A 202 1.29 29.89 -12.89
C SER A 202 1.22 29.35 -14.31
N LYS A 203 1.10 30.23 -15.30
CA LYS A 203 1.23 29.86 -16.72
C LYS A 203 2.52 29.07 -17.01
N GLY A 204 2.46 28.11 -17.93
CA GLY A 204 3.59 27.24 -18.26
C GLY A 204 3.17 25.91 -18.86
N ASN A 205 4.15 25.04 -19.07
CA ASN A 205 3.93 23.68 -19.56
C ASN A 205 3.79 22.73 -18.37
N TYR A 206 2.74 21.91 -18.42
CA TYR A 206 2.44 20.90 -17.41
C TYR A 206 2.18 19.56 -18.07
N PHE A 207 2.31 18.48 -17.31
CA PHE A 207 1.80 17.16 -17.67
C PHE A 207 0.39 17.02 -17.12
N ILE A 208 -0.51 16.39 -17.87
CA ILE A 208 -1.81 15.96 -17.35
C ILE A 208 -1.60 14.64 -16.61
N TYR A 209 -1.59 14.69 -15.29
CA TYR A 209 -1.49 13.50 -14.44
C TYR A 209 -2.79 12.69 -14.45
N LYS A 210 -3.95 13.37 -14.48
CA LYS A 210 -5.27 12.71 -14.49
C LYS A 210 -6.34 13.60 -15.08
N LYS A 211 -7.33 13.01 -15.76
CA LYS A 211 -8.56 13.66 -16.19
C LYS A 211 -9.73 13.07 -15.40
N TYR A 212 -10.60 13.91 -14.84
CA TYR A 212 -11.79 13.43 -14.13
C TYR A 212 -12.83 14.54 -14.03
N ASN A 213 -14.12 14.21 -14.26
CA ASN A 213 -15.23 15.16 -14.24
C ASN A 213 -15.05 16.40 -15.15
N GLY A 214 -14.28 16.26 -16.24
CA GLY A 214 -13.92 17.36 -17.14
C GLY A 214 -12.85 18.31 -16.62
N MET A 215 -12.29 18.03 -15.43
CA MET A 215 -11.17 18.75 -14.84
C MET A 215 -9.85 18.06 -15.17
N LEU A 216 -8.75 18.81 -15.08
CA LEU A 216 -7.40 18.31 -15.30
C LEU A 216 -6.62 18.38 -13.99
N ASN A 217 -6.00 17.30 -13.58
CA ASN A 217 -4.93 17.33 -12.59
C ASN A 217 -3.61 17.57 -13.34
N ILE A 218 -2.99 18.72 -13.13
CA ILE A 218 -1.78 19.12 -13.84
C ILE A 218 -0.58 19.20 -12.89
N THR A 219 0.59 18.76 -13.37
CA THR A 219 1.82 18.68 -12.57
C THR A 219 3.03 19.10 -13.42
N LYS A 220 4.10 19.58 -12.78
CA LYS A 220 5.39 19.81 -13.45
C LYS A 220 6.25 18.55 -13.49
N ASP A 221 5.91 17.56 -12.67
CA ASP A 221 6.60 16.28 -12.56
C ASP A 221 5.58 15.17 -12.81
N GLU A 222 5.78 14.45 -13.91
CA GLU A 222 4.90 13.39 -14.42
C GLU A 222 4.60 12.28 -13.40
N SER A 223 5.48 12.09 -12.40
CA SER A 223 5.38 10.99 -11.45
C SER A 223 4.51 11.31 -10.23
N ILE A 224 4.16 12.59 -10.02
CA ILE A 224 3.41 13.04 -8.86
C ILE A 224 2.09 13.71 -9.26
N ALA A 225 1.04 13.39 -8.51
CA ALA A 225 -0.22 14.12 -8.61
C ALA A 225 0.04 15.60 -8.32
N GLY A 226 -0.43 16.45 -9.22
CA GLY A 226 -0.36 17.89 -9.05
C GLY A 226 -1.70 18.46 -8.61
N VAL A 227 -2.04 19.61 -9.19
CA VAL A 227 -3.16 20.44 -8.76
C VAL A 227 -4.31 20.30 -9.75
N TRP A 228 -5.54 20.21 -9.26
CA TRP A 228 -6.71 20.20 -10.12
C TRP A 228 -7.01 21.60 -10.64
N ILE A 229 -7.32 21.71 -11.93
CA ILE A 229 -7.74 22.93 -12.61
C ILE A 229 -9.01 22.68 -13.42
N ASN A 230 -9.79 23.74 -13.61
CA ASN A 230 -10.94 23.71 -14.50
C ASN A 230 -10.56 24.24 -15.89
N PRO A 231 -10.40 23.38 -16.91
CA PRO A 231 -9.99 23.82 -18.23
C PRO A 231 -11.03 24.70 -18.92
N ASN A 232 -12.31 24.65 -18.52
CA ASN A 232 -13.37 25.46 -19.14
C ASN A 232 -13.28 26.94 -18.79
N ASN A 233 -12.54 27.29 -17.74
CA ASN A 233 -12.35 28.67 -17.29
C ASN A 233 -11.13 29.33 -17.95
N LEU A 234 -10.38 28.56 -18.73
CA LEU A 234 -9.24 29.07 -19.46
C LEU A 234 -9.73 29.56 -20.81
N ASN A 235 -9.33 30.76 -21.24
CA ASN A 235 -9.55 31.24 -22.60
C ASN A 235 -8.68 30.48 -23.64
N ASN A 236 -8.16 29.31 -23.28
CA ASN A 236 -7.20 28.58 -24.07
C ASN A 236 -7.89 27.60 -25.00
N ARG A 237 -7.57 27.77 -26.28
CA ARG A 237 -7.67 26.70 -27.26
C ARG A 237 -6.75 25.58 -26.75
N ILE A 238 -7.32 24.46 -26.33
CA ILE A 238 -6.57 23.21 -26.30
C ILE A 238 -6.05 23.08 -27.73
N GLU A 239 -4.77 23.33 -27.94
CA GLU A 239 -4.12 22.87 -29.16
C GLU A 239 -4.20 21.35 -29.06
N ASN A 240 -5.32 20.80 -29.52
CA ASN A 240 -5.42 19.40 -29.87
C ASN A 240 -4.25 19.22 -30.80
N SER A 241 -3.17 18.59 -30.30
CA SER A 241 -2.06 18.11 -31.08
C SER A 241 -2.66 17.53 -32.34
N THR A 242 -2.49 18.26 -33.44
CA THR A 242 -3.12 17.94 -34.70
C THR A 242 -2.64 16.55 -35.04
N LYS A 243 -3.58 15.65 -35.36
CA LYS A 243 -3.34 14.31 -35.92
C LYS A 243 -1.93 14.22 -36.53
N LEU A 244 -0.96 13.79 -35.72
CA LEU A 244 0.31 13.33 -36.22
C LEU A 244 -0.07 12.06 -36.96
N THR A 245 0.01 12.14 -38.29
CA THR A 245 -0.02 10.98 -39.17
C THR A 245 0.84 9.88 -38.56
N ASN A 246 0.37 8.64 -38.66
CA ASN A 246 0.82 7.39 -38.04
C ASN A 246 2.31 6.99 -38.18
N ASP A 247 3.23 7.93 -38.37
CA ASP A 247 4.65 7.78 -38.06
C ASP A 247 4.88 8.23 -36.61
N ASN A 248 4.30 7.50 -35.66
CA ASN A 248 4.54 7.72 -34.22
C ASN A 248 5.96 7.28 -33.87
N LYS A 249 6.94 8.09 -34.26
CA LYS A 249 8.29 8.08 -33.74
C LYS A 249 8.21 8.52 -32.27
N ARG A 250 7.94 7.56 -31.38
CA ARG A 250 7.99 7.73 -29.93
C ARG A 250 9.26 8.51 -29.56
N GLU A 251 9.10 9.64 -28.85
CA GLU A 251 10.26 10.40 -28.36
C GLU A 251 11.12 9.45 -27.52
N ILE A 252 12.36 9.28 -27.95
CA ILE A 252 13.32 8.43 -27.26
C ILE A 252 13.84 9.22 -26.07
N LEU A 253 13.33 8.91 -24.87
CA LEU A 253 13.82 9.50 -23.63
C LEU A 253 15.14 8.82 -23.24
N THR A 254 16.12 9.63 -22.80
CA THR A 254 17.43 9.14 -22.35
C THR A 254 17.66 9.43 -20.87
N TYR A 255 18.33 8.51 -20.18
CA TYR A 255 18.73 8.64 -18.78
C TYR A 255 20.24 8.41 -18.63
N ARG A 256 20.92 9.28 -17.88
CA ARG A 256 22.37 9.14 -17.64
C ARG A 256 22.63 8.62 -16.23
N LEU A 257 23.13 7.40 -16.15
CA LEU A 257 23.73 6.85 -14.92
C LEU A 257 25.11 7.47 -14.71
N LYS A 258 25.29 8.14 -13.58
CA LYS A 258 26.55 8.75 -13.12
C LYS A 258 27.44 7.73 -12.41
N THR A 259 26.82 6.72 -11.81
CA THR A 259 27.50 5.61 -11.12
C THR A 259 26.90 4.28 -11.50
N ASP A 260 27.70 3.24 -11.29
CA ASP A 260 27.20 1.87 -11.38
C ASP A 260 26.09 1.70 -10.34
N THR A 261 24.93 1.23 -10.78
CA THR A 261 23.68 1.22 -10.01
C THR A 261 23.10 -0.18 -10.02
N LYS A 262 22.60 -0.67 -8.89
CA LYS A 262 21.94 -1.98 -8.83
C LYS A 262 20.75 -2.04 -9.78
N GLY A 263 20.62 -3.15 -10.48
CA GLY A 263 19.58 -3.43 -11.46
C GLY A 263 18.72 -4.63 -11.06
N TYR A 264 17.43 -4.56 -11.38
CA TYR A 264 16.39 -5.43 -10.86
C TYR A 264 15.47 -5.96 -11.97
N VAL A 265 14.81 -7.10 -11.72
CA VAL A 265 13.91 -7.75 -12.70
C VAL A 265 12.63 -6.94 -12.89
N ASN A 266 12.12 -6.33 -11.82
CA ASN A 266 10.89 -5.57 -11.84
C ASN A 266 11.02 -4.28 -11.00
N SER A 267 10.01 -3.43 -11.13
CA SER A 267 9.93 -2.14 -10.43
C SER A 267 9.71 -2.24 -8.93
N ILE A 268 9.14 -3.34 -8.42
CA ILE A 268 8.89 -3.52 -6.97
C ILE A 268 10.24 -3.80 -6.29
N ASP A 269 11.00 -4.77 -6.81
CA ASP A 269 12.36 -5.09 -6.36
C ASP A 269 13.27 -3.87 -6.42
N ALA A 270 13.20 -3.07 -7.49
CA ALA A 270 13.98 -1.83 -7.59
C ALA A 270 13.61 -0.80 -6.53
N LYS A 271 12.31 -0.66 -6.23
CA LYS A 271 11.82 0.28 -5.22
C LYS A 271 12.28 -0.13 -3.82
N GLU A 272 12.15 -1.41 -3.50
CA GLU A 272 12.49 -2.01 -2.20
C GLU A 272 14.00 -2.31 -2.06
N LYS A 273 14.74 -2.26 -3.18
CA LYS A 273 16.18 -2.54 -3.29
C LYS A 273 16.55 -3.98 -2.90
N VAL A 274 15.66 -4.93 -3.18
CA VAL A 274 15.84 -6.37 -2.93
C VAL A 274 16.08 -7.12 -4.24
N ASN A 275 16.65 -8.33 -4.20
CA ASN A 275 16.79 -9.22 -5.37
C ASN A 275 17.50 -8.59 -6.59
N SER A 276 18.55 -7.78 -6.36
CA SER A 276 19.35 -7.19 -7.43
C SER A 276 19.98 -8.28 -8.31
N ILE A 277 19.71 -8.26 -9.61
CA ILE A 277 20.22 -9.26 -10.57
C ILE A 277 21.61 -8.95 -11.11
N ARG A 278 21.96 -7.66 -11.25
CA ARG A 278 23.31 -7.21 -11.65
C ARG A 278 23.48 -5.72 -11.42
N ASN A 279 24.71 -5.24 -11.40
CA ASN A 279 24.98 -3.79 -11.47
C ASN A 279 24.88 -3.32 -12.93
N VAL A 280 24.20 -2.20 -13.13
CA VAL A 280 24.11 -1.45 -14.39
C VAL A 280 25.22 -0.42 -14.39
N GLU A 281 26.16 -0.55 -15.32
CA GLU A 281 27.31 0.35 -15.44
C GLU A 281 26.87 1.80 -15.66
N LYS A 282 27.65 2.77 -15.15
CA LYS A 282 27.46 4.19 -15.48
C LYS A 282 27.51 4.42 -17.00
N GLY A 283 26.61 5.24 -17.52
CA GLY A 283 26.47 5.43 -18.96
C GLY A 283 25.20 6.16 -19.35
N ASN A 284 24.98 6.31 -20.66
CA ASN A 284 23.72 6.83 -21.20
C ASN A 284 22.85 5.64 -21.63
N TYR A 285 21.58 5.69 -21.23
CA TYR A 285 20.59 4.66 -21.51
C TYR A 285 19.34 5.30 -22.09
N TYR A 286 18.54 4.49 -22.77
CA TYR A 286 17.17 4.84 -23.13
C TYR A 286 16.22 4.42 -22.03
N ILE A 287 15.21 5.24 -21.75
CA ILE A 287 14.12 4.89 -20.85
C ILE A 287 13.08 4.14 -21.68
N PHE A 288 12.91 2.85 -21.40
CA PHE A 288 11.87 2.04 -22.02
C PHE A 288 10.51 2.28 -21.37
N LYS A 289 10.47 2.33 -20.03
CA LYS A 289 9.26 2.55 -19.23
C LYS A 289 9.60 3.12 -17.85
N SER A 290 8.64 3.80 -17.22
CA SER A 290 8.68 4.16 -15.80
C SER A 290 7.46 3.59 -15.08
N TYR A 291 7.64 3.19 -13.82
CA TYR A 291 6.56 2.69 -12.95
C TYR A 291 7.01 2.74 -11.49
N ASN A 292 6.12 3.11 -10.56
CA ASN A 292 6.43 3.23 -9.13
C ASN A 292 7.70 4.07 -8.82
N SER A 293 7.91 5.16 -9.58
CA SER A 293 9.10 6.02 -9.53
C SER A 293 10.44 5.31 -9.86
N MET A 294 10.37 4.10 -10.40
CA MET A 294 11.51 3.35 -10.92
C MET A 294 11.62 3.51 -12.43
N LEU A 295 12.82 3.31 -12.98
CA LEU A 295 13.06 3.42 -14.42
C LEU A 295 13.51 2.07 -14.97
N ASN A 296 12.88 1.61 -16.04
CA ASN A 296 13.39 0.52 -16.86
C ASN A 296 14.28 1.11 -17.96
N ILE A 297 15.58 0.84 -17.87
CA ILE A 297 16.59 1.44 -18.75
C ILE A 297 17.31 0.38 -19.59
N THR A 298 17.64 0.73 -20.83
CA THR A 298 18.24 -0.17 -21.84
C THR A 298 19.29 0.58 -22.68
N LYS A 299 20.21 -0.15 -23.32
CA LYS A 299 21.15 0.42 -24.31
C LYS A 299 20.53 0.54 -25.70
N GLU A 300 19.40 -0.13 -25.96
CA GLU A 300 18.73 -0.18 -27.26
C GLU A 300 17.35 0.45 -27.17
N ALA A 301 17.05 1.43 -28.02
CA ALA A 301 15.77 2.13 -27.94
C ALA A 301 14.60 1.18 -28.22
N TYR A 302 13.50 1.34 -27.48
CA TYR A 302 12.27 0.55 -27.59
C TYR A 302 12.34 -0.91 -27.12
N GLU A 303 13.46 -1.34 -26.50
CA GLU A 303 13.56 -2.66 -25.90
C GLU A 303 13.43 -2.63 -24.37
N ALA A 304 12.82 -3.66 -23.79
CA ALA A 304 12.78 -3.79 -22.34
C ALA A 304 14.19 -4.04 -21.80
N GLY A 305 14.60 -3.22 -20.84
CA GLY A 305 15.87 -3.34 -20.14
C GLY A 305 15.69 -3.69 -18.67
N ILE A 306 16.55 -3.11 -17.83
CA ILE A 306 16.64 -3.42 -16.41
C ILE A 306 16.00 -2.32 -15.60
N TRP A 307 15.27 -2.69 -14.55
CA TRP A 307 14.75 -1.73 -13.60
C TRP A 307 15.87 -1.21 -12.70
N ILE A 308 15.93 0.10 -12.52
CA ILE A 308 16.81 0.76 -11.56
C ILE A 308 15.99 1.64 -10.63
N ASN A 309 16.56 1.92 -9.46
CA ASN A 309 16.09 2.97 -8.58
C ASN A 309 16.81 4.28 -8.88
N PRO A 310 16.13 5.31 -9.43
CA PRO A 310 16.79 6.56 -9.80
C PRO A 310 17.46 7.27 -8.62
N SER A 311 16.98 7.04 -7.38
CA SER A 311 17.57 7.63 -6.17
C SER A 311 19.02 7.18 -5.93
N ASP A 312 19.38 5.95 -6.36
CA ASP A 312 20.73 5.42 -6.23
C ASP A 312 21.73 6.15 -7.14
N ASN A 313 21.25 6.75 -8.24
CA ASN A 313 22.05 7.53 -9.17
C ASN A 313 22.40 8.95 -8.65
N PHE A 314 21.66 9.46 -7.65
CA PHE A 314 21.87 10.80 -7.08
C PHE A 314 22.81 10.79 -5.86
N ASN A 315 22.90 9.69 -5.14
CA ASN A 315 23.63 9.61 -3.86
C ASN A 315 25.16 9.73 -3.99
N TYR A 316 25.74 9.54 -5.17
CA TYR A 316 27.20 9.65 -5.33
C TYR A 316 27.73 11.08 -5.28
N THR A 317 26.99 12.05 -5.82
CA THR A 317 27.46 13.46 -5.88
C THR A 317 27.40 14.12 -4.51
N GLN A 318 26.39 13.82 -3.70
CA GLN A 318 26.32 14.30 -2.31
C GLN A 318 27.39 13.65 -1.43
N LYS A 319 27.67 12.35 -1.60
CA LYS A 319 28.70 11.66 -0.79
C LYS A 319 30.11 12.20 -1.07
N GLN A 320 30.45 12.52 -2.32
CA GLN A 320 31.72 13.18 -2.65
C GLN A 320 31.81 14.63 -2.17
N GLN A 321 30.70 15.38 -2.20
CA GLN A 321 30.67 16.74 -1.66
C GLN A 321 30.74 16.77 -0.12
N MET A 322 30.12 15.80 0.57
CA MET A 322 30.23 15.65 2.02
C MET A 322 31.64 15.23 2.43
N THR A 323 32.28 14.27 1.76
CA THR A 323 33.69 13.92 2.07
C THR A 323 34.68 15.05 1.76
N LYS A 324 34.39 15.91 0.78
CA LYS A 324 35.23 17.07 0.44
C LYS A 324 34.98 18.25 1.39
N ASN A 325 33.74 18.42 1.86
CA ASN A 325 33.38 19.46 2.83
C ASN A 325 33.74 19.07 4.28
N GLU A 326 33.66 17.81 4.68
CA GLU A 326 34.10 17.35 6.00
C GLU A 326 35.62 17.53 6.18
N SER A 327 36.40 17.32 5.11
CA SER A 327 37.83 17.61 5.10
C SER A 327 38.14 19.11 5.19
N SER A 328 37.32 19.99 4.60
CA SER A 328 37.53 21.44 4.69
C SER A 328 36.92 22.09 5.93
N ILE A 329 35.90 21.48 6.54
CA ILE A 329 35.26 21.97 7.77
C ILE A 329 36.12 21.62 8.99
N LYS A 330 36.80 20.46 9.00
CA LYS A 330 37.77 20.12 10.07
C LYS A 330 39.00 21.05 10.09
N GLU A 331 39.36 21.69 8.96
CA GLU A 331 40.50 22.63 8.92
C GLU A 331 40.15 24.06 9.42
N ASP A 332 38.87 24.46 9.47
CA ASP A 332 38.49 25.88 9.65
C ASP A 332 37.61 26.19 10.88
N LEU A 333 37.19 25.16 11.64
CA LEU A 333 36.64 25.33 12.98
C LEU A 333 37.72 25.02 14.02
N SER A 334 38.37 26.06 14.53
CA SER A 334 39.15 25.90 15.75
C SER A 334 38.23 25.59 16.94
N PHE A 335 38.73 24.86 17.94
CA PHE A 335 37.97 24.49 19.14
C PHE A 335 37.23 25.69 19.77
N ASN A 336 37.89 26.86 19.86
CA ASN A 336 37.27 28.07 20.41
C ASN A 336 36.08 28.57 19.59
N LYS A 337 36.13 28.43 18.26
CA LYS A 337 35.05 28.82 17.35
C LYS A 337 33.87 27.84 17.44
N ALA A 338 34.14 26.56 17.68
CA ALA A 338 33.11 25.58 18.00
C ALA A 338 32.41 25.90 19.33
N VAL A 339 33.17 26.28 20.37
CA VAL A 339 32.62 26.73 21.65
C VAL A 339 31.72 27.97 21.49
N ASP A 340 32.15 28.97 20.71
CA ASP A 340 31.34 30.17 20.46
C ASP A 340 30.02 29.85 19.77
N LYS A 341 30.08 29.06 18.69
CA LYS A 341 28.87 28.63 17.99
C LYS A 341 27.94 27.77 18.83
N PHE A 342 28.50 26.97 19.74
CA PHE A 342 27.70 26.18 20.68
C PHE A 342 26.96 27.07 21.69
N ILE A 343 27.63 28.10 22.23
CA ILE A 343 26.99 29.09 23.12
C ILE A 343 25.85 29.83 22.40
N ASP A 344 26.05 30.17 21.12
CA ASP A 344 25.06 30.89 20.31
C ASP A 344 23.93 29.99 19.76
N ASN A 345 23.94 28.68 20.09
CA ASN A 345 23.03 27.66 19.57
C ASN A 345 23.06 27.50 18.03
N GLU A 346 24.18 27.85 17.38
CA GLU A 346 24.37 27.65 15.93
C GLU A 346 24.78 26.21 15.57
N ILE A 347 25.25 25.44 16.55
CA ILE A 347 25.65 24.03 16.39
C ILE A 347 24.99 23.22 17.51
N SER A 348 24.33 22.12 17.16
CA SER A 348 23.68 21.22 18.12
C SER A 348 24.65 20.22 18.74
N GLU A 349 24.26 19.57 19.84
CA GLU A 349 25.08 18.51 20.46
C GLU A 349 25.37 17.35 19.50
N ASP A 350 24.40 16.95 18.68
CA ASP A 350 24.55 15.88 17.68
C ASP A 350 25.53 16.29 16.56
N ASP A 351 25.63 17.58 16.27
CA ASP A 351 26.57 18.09 15.27
C ASP A 351 28.00 18.14 15.79
N LEU A 352 28.21 18.30 17.11
CA LEU A 352 29.54 18.20 17.72
C LEU A 352 30.12 16.79 17.61
N GLU A 353 29.29 15.76 17.77
CA GLU A 353 29.68 14.36 17.66
C GLU A 353 30.09 14.00 16.22
N LYS A 354 29.34 14.50 15.22
CA LYS A 354 29.68 14.33 13.79
C LYS A 354 30.99 15.03 13.41
N LEU A 355 31.34 16.11 14.11
CA LEU A 355 32.56 16.87 13.90
C LEU A 355 33.77 16.32 14.68
N ASP A 356 33.60 15.23 15.43
CA ASP A 356 34.66 14.57 16.21
C ASP A 356 35.19 15.43 17.37
N TYR A 357 34.35 16.32 17.91
CA TYR A 357 34.66 17.05 19.13
C TYR A 357 34.21 16.26 20.36
N ASN A 358 35.04 16.27 21.41
CA ASN A 358 34.62 15.77 22.71
C ASN A 358 33.56 16.70 23.30
N LYS A 359 32.31 16.20 23.36
CA LYS A 359 31.14 16.91 23.87
C LYS A 359 31.39 17.51 25.26
N GLU A 360 31.95 16.73 26.19
CA GLU A 360 32.20 17.18 27.56
C GLU A 360 33.19 18.35 27.61
N GLU A 361 34.21 18.35 26.75
CA GLU A 361 35.23 19.40 26.70
C GLU A 361 34.67 20.73 26.16
N ILE A 362 33.82 20.66 25.12
CA ILE A 362 33.11 21.83 24.57
C ILE A 362 32.14 22.40 25.59
N THR A 363 31.30 21.56 26.21
CA THR A 363 30.33 22.00 27.21
C THR A 363 31.02 22.65 28.41
N LYS A 364 32.11 22.05 28.91
CA LYS A 364 32.90 22.61 30.02
C LYS A 364 33.51 23.96 29.65
N SER A 365 34.10 24.08 28.46
CA SER A 365 34.69 25.33 27.98
C SER A 365 33.65 26.42 27.76
N ALA A 366 32.44 26.07 27.30
CA ALA A 366 31.33 26.99 27.16
C ALA A 366 30.87 27.55 28.51
N ILE A 367 30.70 26.67 29.51
CA ILE A 367 30.36 27.06 30.89
C ILE A 367 31.41 28.01 31.47
N ASP A 368 32.69 27.68 31.34
CA ASP A 368 33.79 28.52 31.83
C ASP A 368 33.80 29.90 31.15
N LYS A 369 33.52 29.95 29.84
CA LYS A 369 33.47 31.20 29.06
C LYS A 369 32.30 32.09 29.49
N ILE A 370 31.11 31.52 29.70
CA ILE A 370 29.92 32.22 30.22
C ILE A 370 30.14 32.69 31.67
N ALA A 371 30.78 31.87 32.51
CA ALA A 371 31.11 32.24 33.89
C ALA A 371 32.12 33.40 33.96
N LYS A 372 33.04 33.48 33.00
CA LYS A 372 34.02 34.56 32.90
C LYS A 372 33.41 35.88 32.41
N SER A 373 32.48 35.84 31.46
CA SER A 373 31.79 37.04 30.96
C SER A 373 30.84 37.62 32.01
N SER A 374 30.05 36.78 32.69
CA SER A 374 29.13 37.20 33.76
C SER A 374 29.83 37.82 34.97
N LYS A 375 31.02 37.33 35.36
CA LYS A 375 31.86 37.98 36.38
C LYS A 375 32.32 39.37 35.97
N LEU A 376 32.55 39.62 34.68
CA LEU A 376 32.94 40.95 34.18
C LEU A 376 31.80 41.96 34.31
N ASP A 377 30.57 41.52 34.07
CA ASP A 377 29.38 42.38 34.18
C ASP A 377 29.05 42.72 35.64
N LEU A 378 29.23 41.77 36.57
CA LEU A 378 29.11 42.04 38.01
C LEU A 378 30.16 43.04 38.53
N VAL A 379 31.37 43.04 37.98
CA VAL A 379 32.42 44.01 38.34
C VAL A 379 32.11 45.39 37.76
N LYS A 380 31.55 45.47 36.54
CA LYS A 380 31.13 46.76 35.94
C LYS A 380 29.95 47.40 36.67
N VAL A 381 28.96 46.61 37.10
CA VAL A 381 27.81 47.10 37.88
C VAL A 381 28.26 47.65 39.24
N LYS A 382 29.20 46.97 39.93
CA LYS A 382 29.76 47.47 41.20
C LYS A 382 30.61 48.73 41.05
N VAL A 383 31.30 48.92 39.93
CA VAL A 383 32.06 50.15 39.65
C VAL A 383 31.12 51.31 39.33
N ALA A 384 30.01 51.06 38.64
CA ALA A 384 28.99 52.08 38.35
C ALA A 384 28.19 52.50 39.62
N GLU A 385 27.90 51.57 40.53
CA GLU A 385 27.20 51.88 41.80
C GLU A 385 28.07 52.62 42.82
N MET A 386 29.42 52.56 42.71
CA MET A 386 30.31 53.31 43.61
C MET A 386 30.50 54.79 43.22
N GLU A 387 30.14 55.21 42.00
CA GLU A 387 30.33 56.59 41.52
C GLU A 387 29.11 57.50 41.66
N THR A 388 27.95 56.98 42.06
CA THR A 388 26.74 57.81 42.25
C THR A 388 26.06 57.53 43.57
N VAL A 389 25.72 58.62 44.26
CA VAL A 389 24.85 58.73 45.45
C VAL A 389 25.60 58.90 46.79
N LYS A 390 26.10 60.13 47.00
CA LYS A 390 25.82 60.89 48.22
C LYS A 390 24.37 61.39 48.17
N GLU A 391 23.73 61.46 49.34
CA GLU A 391 22.43 62.08 49.67
C GLU A 391 21.18 61.37 49.13
N LYS A 392 20.07 61.22 49.86
CA LYS A 392 19.67 61.34 51.28
C LYS A 392 18.21 60.84 51.32
N GLU A 393 17.79 60.24 52.44
CA GLU A 393 16.44 60.05 53.05
C GLU A 393 15.18 60.44 52.25
N THR A 394 14.02 59.75 52.32
CA THR A 394 13.25 59.39 53.54
C THR A 394 12.15 58.33 53.26
N GLU A 395 11.65 57.76 54.36
CA GLU A 395 10.58 56.76 54.61
C GLU A 395 9.17 57.05 54.03
N GLU A 396 8.37 56.00 53.75
CA GLU A 396 7.13 55.66 54.50
C GLU A 396 6.47 54.33 54.04
N ASP A 397 5.65 53.79 54.94
CA ASP A 397 5.07 52.44 55.10
C ASP A 397 4.10 51.88 54.03
N ILE A 398 3.88 50.55 54.05
CA ILE A 398 2.57 49.87 54.27
C ILE A 398 2.74 48.33 54.28
N LYS A 399 2.13 47.69 55.28
CA LYS A 399 1.98 46.23 55.51
C LYS A 399 0.70 45.69 54.86
N GLU A 400 0.66 44.41 54.43
CA GLU A 400 -0.31 43.42 54.93
C GLU A 400 -0.13 41.97 54.41
N ASN A 401 -0.37 41.04 55.35
CA ASN A 401 -0.53 39.58 55.33
C ASN A 401 -1.29 38.92 54.17
N THR A 402 -0.95 37.66 53.81
CA THR A 402 -1.91 36.52 53.78
C THR A 402 -1.20 35.15 53.87
N THR A 403 -1.82 34.22 54.60
CA THR A 403 -1.35 32.87 55.02
C THR A 403 -2.17 31.77 54.33
N VAL A 404 -1.58 30.65 53.84
CA VAL A 404 -2.29 29.36 53.67
C VAL A 404 -1.38 28.11 53.80
N LYS A 405 -1.68 27.33 54.86
CA LYS A 405 -1.71 25.87 55.13
C LYS A 405 -0.87 24.84 54.33
N GLU A 406 -0.17 24.02 55.14
CA GLU A 406 0.39 22.68 54.86
C GLU A 406 -0.67 21.54 54.93
N VAL A 407 -0.36 20.42 54.27
CA VAL A 407 -1.07 19.12 54.31
C VAL A 407 -0.05 18.02 54.63
N PRO A 408 -0.33 17.04 55.53
CA PRO A 408 0.62 15.99 55.87
C PRO A 408 0.47 14.72 55.00
N LYS A 409 1.60 14.01 54.81
CA LYS A 409 1.73 12.67 54.21
C LYS A 409 1.46 11.59 55.26
N GLU A 410 0.66 10.59 54.92
CA GLU A 410 0.46 9.36 55.70
C GLU A 410 1.39 8.22 55.25
N THR A 411 1.69 7.37 56.22
CA THR A 411 2.65 6.27 56.27
C THR A 411 1.90 4.92 56.31
N ILE A 412 2.31 3.93 55.53
CA ILE A 412 1.89 2.50 55.69
C ILE A 412 3.16 1.66 55.41
N LYS A 413 3.90 1.22 56.43
CA LYS A 413 3.82 -0.05 57.18
C LYS A 413 4.07 -1.33 56.36
N GLU A 414 5.31 -1.80 56.48
CA GLU A 414 5.79 -3.16 56.25
C GLU A 414 5.08 -4.18 57.15
N THR A 415 4.97 -5.42 56.68
CA THR A 415 4.96 -6.59 57.57
C THR A 415 5.53 -7.79 56.81
N GLU A 416 6.69 -8.23 57.29
CA GLU A 416 7.35 -9.50 56.96
C GLU A 416 6.56 -10.68 57.53
N THR A 417 6.73 -11.87 56.94
CA THR A 417 6.80 -13.12 57.70
C THR A 417 7.62 -14.15 56.93
N GLU A 418 8.72 -14.53 57.57
CA GLU A 418 9.60 -15.69 57.32
C GLU A 418 8.78 -16.99 57.38
N THR A 419 9.13 -18.08 56.71
CA THR A 419 10.03 -19.21 57.10
C THR A 419 9.65 -20.36 56.13
N SER A 420 10.42 -21.39 55.77
CA SER A 420 11.71 -21.99 56.14
C SER A 420 11.90 -23.23 55.24
N GLU A 421 13.16 -23.58 54.93
CA GLU A 421 13.69 -24.96 54.69
C GLU A 421 13.09 -25.78 53.52
N GLU A 422 13.77 -26.64 52.76
CA GLU A 422 14.92 -27.51 53.02
C GLU A 422 15.52 -27.94 51.65
N ILE A 423 16.83 -28.20 51.63
CA ILE A 423 17.65 -28.58 50.47
C ILE A 423 18.01 -30.08 50.57
N ASP A 424 18.21 -30.70 49.40
CA ASP A 424 18.88 -31.98 49.06
C ASP A 424 18.09 -33.30 49.09
N LYS A 425 17.99 -33.94 47.91
CA LYS A 425 18.77 -35.17 47.59
C LYS A 425 18.70 -35.59 46.12
N GLU A 426 19.86 -36.00 45.63
CA GLU A 426 20.20 -36.61 44.33
C GLU A 426 19.50 -37.94 44.02
N PRO A 427 19.51 -38.39 42.74
CA PRO A 427 18.79 -39.54 42.25
C PRO A 427 19.59 -40.85 42.35
N ASN A 428 18.89 -41.97 42.51
CA ASN A 428 19.46 -43.32 42.45
C ASN A 428 19.12 -43.97 41.10
N THR A 429 20.18 -44.42 40.45
CA THR A 429 20.30 -45.14 39.18
C THR A 429 19.61 -46.50 39.22
N ARG A 430 18.99 -46.90 38.10
CA ARG A 430 18.66 -48.31 37.83
C ARG A 430 19.06 -48.67 36.41
N GLU A 431 20.03 -49.58 36.34
CA GLU A 431 20.52 -50.27 35.16
C GLU A 431 19.45 -51.22 34.62
N GLU A 432 19.19 -51.18 33.32
CA GLU A 432 18.67 -52.34 32.58
C GLU A 432 19.45 -52.52 31.26
N THR A 433 20.32 -53.54 31.33
CA THR A 433 20.67 -54.56 30.33
C THR A 433 20.32 -54.32 28.87
N ILE A 434 21.36 -54.23 28.04
CA ILE A 434 21.34 -54.36 26.58
C ILE A 434 21.49 -55.84 26.21
N GLU A 435 20.54 -56.40 25.46
CA GLU A 435 20.67 -57.71 24.81
C GLU A 435 20.92 -57.55 23.30
N GLU A 436 22.18 -57.81 22.97
CA GLU A 436 22.80 -58.40 21.79
C GLU A 436 21.95 -58.88 20.58
N VAL A 437 22.29 -58.28 19.42
CA VAL A 437 22.63 -58.88 18.11
C VAL A 437 21.73 -59.98 17.51
N LYS A 438 21.25 -59.70 16.28
CA LYS A 438 21.38 -60.64 15.15
C LYS A 438 21.36 -59.93 13.81
N GLU A 439 22.56 -59.75 13.26
CA GLU A 439 22.82 -59.56 11.85
C GLU A 439 22.25 -60.73 11.03
N LYS A 440 21.77 -60.42 9.83
CA LYS A 440 21.79 -61.37 8.73
C LYS A 440 22.04 -60.63 7.42
N GLU A 441 23.31 -60.63 7.05
CA GLU A 441 23.80 -60.39 5.71
C GLU A 441 23.14 -61.38 4.72
N THR A 442 22.83 -60.89 3.53
CA THR A 442 22.94 -61.69 2.31
C THR A 442 23.45 -60.78 1.19
N SER A 443 24.56 -61.23 0.63
CA SER A 443 25.38 -60.68 -0.42
C SER A 443 24.94 -61.16 -1.82
N ASP A 444 25.71 -60.68 -2.81
CA ASP A 444 25.90 -61.18 -4.17
C ASP A 444 24.98 -60.54 -5.23
N GLU A 445 25.44 -60.13 -6.42
CA GLU A 445 26.77 -60.02 -7.03
C GLU A 445 26.59 -59.21 -8.34
N THR A 446 27.56 -58.37 -8.64
CA THR A 446 28.24 -58.20 -9.95
C THR A 446 27.41 -57.92 -11.23
N VAL A 447 27.62 -56.76 -11.89
CA VAL A 447 28.14 -56.62 -13.28
C VAL A 447 28.71 -55.21 -13.47
N LYS A 448 29.96 -55.15 -13.95
CA LYS A 448 30.60 -53.96 -14.54
C LYS A 448 30.16 -53.81 -16.00
N GLU A 449 29.78 -52.61 -16.41
CA GLU A 449 30.04 -52.16 -17.79
C GLU A 449 30.27 -50.65 -17.82
N THR A 450 31.42 -50.28 -18.37
CA THR A 450 31.89 -48.92 -18.63
C THR A 450 31.42 -48.50 -20.01
N GLU A 451 30.58 -47.47 -20.08
CA GLU A 451 30.41 -46.65 -21.29
C GLU A 451 30.53 -45.17 -20.95
N LYS A 452 31.35 -44.48 -21.75
CA LYS A 452 31.53 -43.03 -21.78
C LYS A 452 30.38 -42.46 -22.61
N GLU A 453 29.56 -41.58 -22.04
CA GLU A 453 28.70 -40.68 -22.82
C GLU A 453 28.58 -39.30 -22.15
N ASP A 454 28.44 -38.31 -23.03
CA ASP A 454 28.52 -36.86 -22.89
C ASP A 454 27.92 -36.19 -21.64
N ASP A 455 28.71 -35.29 -21.04
CA ASP A 455 28.28 -34.29 -20.06
C ASP A 455 27.42 -33.19 -20.74
N SER A 456 26.12 -33.44 -20.82
CA SER A 456 25.10 -32.46 -21.17
C SER A 456 23.86 -32.75 -20.32
N GLU A 457 24.00 -32.59 -19.00
CA GLU A 457 22.93 -32.81 -18.04
C GLU A 457 21.75 -31.84 -18.28
N ASN A 458 20.59 -32.47 -18.30
CA ASN A 458 19.30 -31.97 -18.76
C ASN A 458 18.60 -31.23 -17.60
N GLU A 459 18.74 -29.90 -17.51
CA GLU A 459 18.08 -29.06 -16.49
C GLU A 459 16.54 -29.08 -16.57
N ASP A 460 15.93 -29.63 -17.63
CA ASP A 460 14.47 -29.65 -17.81
C ASP A 460 13.73 -30.67 -16.93
N SER A 461 14.43 -31.57 -16.24
CA SER A 461 13.80 -32.66 -15.48
C SER A 461 13.39 -32.31 -14.03
N ILE A 462 13.83 -31.18 -13.46
CA ILE A 462 13.58 -30.86 -12.04
C ILE A 462 12.21 -30.18 -11.83
N PHE A 463 11.66 -29.51 -12.85
CA PHE A 463 10.44 -28.69 -12.71
C PHE A 463 9.12 -29.45 -12.89
N SER A 464 9.11 -30.79 -12.86
CA SER A 464 7.88 -31.58 -13.01
C SER A 464 7.17 -31.93 -11.70
N LYS A 465 7.75 -31.61 -10.54
CA LYS A 465 7.14 -31.95 -9.25
C LYS A 465 5.95 -31.02 -8.93
N THR A 466 4.88 -31.63 -8.43
CA THR A 466 3.69 -30.93 -7.93
C THR A 466 3.44 -31.29 -6.47
N PHE A 467 2.83 -30.36 -5.73
CA PHE A 467 2.40 -30.53 -4.34
C PHE A 467 0.90 -30.26 -4.24
N GLU A 468 0.14 -31.20 -3.67
CA GLU A 468 -1.28 -31.02 -3.40
C GLU A 468 -1.48 -30.53 -1.97
N LEU A 469 -1.90 -29.28 -1.84
CA LEU A 469 -2.21 -28.63 -0.58
C LEU A 469 -3.66 -28.95 -0.20
N LYS A 470 -3.85 -29.76 0.85
CA LYS A 470 -5.16 -30.28 1.27
C LYS A 470 -5.94 -29.37 2.23
N GLU A 471 -5.26 -28.41 2.85
CA GLU A 471 -5.85 -27.41 3.73
C GLU A 471 -5.15 -26.06 3.51
N LYS A 472 -5.72 -24.97 4.02
CA LYS A 472 -5.11 -23.65 3.87
C LYS A 472 -3.77 -23.58 4.61
N ALA A 473 -2.76 -22.97 4.00
CA ALA A 473 -1.42 -22.83 4.57
C ALA A 473 -0.94 -21.37 4.54
N ASN A 474 -0.20 -20.95 5.56
CA ASN A 474 0.50 -19.67 5.51
C ASN A 474 1.67 -19.75 4.53
N GLY A 475 1.78 -18.77 3.64
CA GLY A 475 2.87 -18.63 2.66
C GLY A 475 3.82 -17.48 3.04
N TYR A 476 5.12 -17.74 2.86
CA TYR A 476 6.22 -16.88 3.29
C TYR A 476 7.11 -16.47 2.12
N LEU A 477 7.72 -15.28 2.19
CA LEU A 477 8.64 -14.79 1.14
C LEU A 477 10.01 -15.43 1.22
N SER A 478 10.45 -15.80 2.43
CA SER A 478 11.76 -16.40 2.67
C SER A 478 11.63 -17.77 3.34
N ILE A 479 12.67 -18.57 3.18
CA ILE A 479 12.78 -19.87 3.86
C ILE A 479 12.89 -19.69 5.38
N ASP A 480 13.61 -18.67 5.86
CA ASP A 480 13.80 -18.38 7.29
C ASP A 480 12.46 -18.02 7.97
N ASP A 481 11.61 -17.26 7.27
CA ASP A 481 10.25 -16.94 7.72
C ASP A 481 9.37 -18.19 7.76
N ALA A 482 9.50 -19.10 6.79
CA ALA A 482 8.77 -20.38 6.79
C ALA A 482 9.23 -21.33 7.91
N ILE A 483 10.54 -21.37 8.21
CA ILE A 483 11.12 -22.14 9.31
C ILE A 483 10.63 -21.61 10.65
N SER A 484 10.73 -20.29 10.87
CA SER A 484 10.32 -19.63 12.12
C SER A 484 8.82 -19.43 12.24
N THR A 485 8.07 -19.60 11.15
CA THR A 485 6.65 -19.28 11.01
C THR A 485 6.27 -17.84 11.36
N GLN A 486 7.15 -16.88 11.04
CA GLN A 486 6.93 -15.45 11.24
C GLN A 486 6.67 -14.73 9.92
N ASN A 487 6.05 -13.55 9.96
CA ASN A 487 5.88 -12.67 8.79
C ASN A 487 5.16 -13.30 7.59
N SER A 488 4.12 -14.11 7.81
CA SER A 488 3.31 -14.67 6.72
C SER A 488 2.71 -13.53 5.88
N ILE A 489 2.95 -13.56 4.57
CA ILE A 489 2.45 -12.50 3.67
C ILE A 489 1.15 -12.90 2.97
N ASN A 490 0.80 -14.18 2.98
CA ASN A 490 -0.40 -14.68 2.33
C ASN A 490 -0.89 -15.99 2.95
N VAL A 491 -2.17 -16.31 2.75
CA VAL A 491 -2.77 -17.61 3.06
C VAL A 491 -3.09 -18.31 1.74
N LEU A 492 -2.35 -19.37 1.46
CA LEU A 492 -2.55 -20.23 0.30
C LEU A 492 -3.81 -21.07 0.51
N SER A 493 -4.60 -21.18 -0.55
CA SER A 493 -5.82 -21.99 -0.57
C SER A 493 -5.50 -23.43 -0.95
N GLU A 494 -6.40 -24.34 -0.65
CA GLU A 494 -6.33 -25.75 -1.09
C GLU A 494 -6.18 -25.84 -2.62
N GLY A 495 -5.35 -26.78 -3.10
CA GLY A 495 -5.14 -26.98 -4.53
C GLY A 495 -3.80 -27.62 -4.88
N VAL A 496 -3.58 -27.82 -6.18
CA VAL A 496 -2.33 -28.38 -6.71
C VAL A 496 -1.40 -27.25 -7.14
N TYR A 497 -0.18 -27.28 -6.64
CA TYR A 497 0.88 -26.30 -6.91
C TYR A 497 2.09 -26.98 -7.55
N PHE A 498 2.87 -26.21 -8.31
CA PHE A 498 4.19 -26.65 -8.77
C PHE A 498 5.22 -26.37 -7.67
N ILE A 499 6.11 -27.33 -7.43
CA ILE A 499 7.27 -27.12 -6.56
C ILE A 499 8.34 -26.42 -7.40
N TYR A 500 8.67 -25.19 -7.04
CA TYR A 500 9.74 -24.43 -7.68
C TYR A 500 11.11 -24.80 -7.09
N GLN A 501 11.18 -24.95 -5.76
CA GLN A 501 12.41 -25.28 -5.03
C GLN A 501 12.08 -26.00 -3.72
N GLU A 502 12.98 -26.87 -3.27
CA GLU A 502 12.94 -27.55 -1.97
C GLU A 502 14.24 -27.22 -1.22
N ASP A 503 14.16 -26.83 0.05
CA ASP A 503 15.32 -26.55 0.91
C ASP A 503 14.92 -26.63 2.39
N ASN A 504 15.78 -27.17 3.26
CA ASN A 504 15.54 -27.33 4.71
C ASN A 504 14.15 -27.89 5.10
N SER A 505 13.65 -28.90 4.39
CA SER A 505 12.30 -29.46 4.56
C SER A 505 11.14 -28.50 4.29
N MET A 506 11.43 -27.30 3.77
CA MET A 506 10.48 -26.33 3.26
C MET A 506 10.35 -26.50 1.75
N ILE A 507 9.19 -26.13 1.22
CA ILE A 507 8.97 -26.14 -0.23
C ILE A 507 8.47 -24.77 -0.69
N ASN A 508 9.06 -24.25 -1.77
CA ASN A 508 8.59 -23.07 -2.45
C ASN A 508 7.58 -23.50 -3.53
N ILE A 509 6.31 -23.12 -3.36
CA ILE A 509 5.22 -23.57 -4.22
C ILE A 509 4.59 -22.39 -4.98
N THR A 510 4.17 -22.66 -6.21
CA THR A 510 3.64 -21.66 -7.16
C THR A 510 2.49 -22.23 -7.98
N THR A 511 1.61 -21.38 -8.49
CA THR A 511 0.60 -21.79 -9.50
C THR A 511 1.14 -21.74 -10.93
N ILE A 512 2.33 -21.17 -11.15
CA ILE A 512 2.94 -21.00 -12.47
C ILE A 512 4.24 -21.80 -12.53
N LYS A 513 4.25 -22.86 -13.33
CA LYS A 513 5.42 -23.74 -13.53
C LYS A 513 6.69 -22.93 -13.86
N GLY A 514 7.79 -23.23 -13.17
CA GLY A 514 9.10 -22.61 -13.40
C GLY A 514 9.27 -21.19 -12.84
N LYS A 515 8.32 -20.68 -12.04
CA LYS A 515 8.45 -19.38 -11.35
C LYS A 515 8.47 -19.54 -9.84
N PRO A 516 9.32 -18.78 -9.10
CA PRO A 516 9.26 -18.79 -7.65
C PRO A 516 7.88 -18.32 -7.18
N GLY A 517 7.35 -19.00 -6.16
CA GLY A 517 6.15 -18.62 -5.43
C GLY A 517 6.49 -18.41 -3.96
N LEU A 518 5.67 -18.97 -3.06
CA LEU A 518 5.80 -18.78 -1.62
C LEU A 518 6.38 -20.03 -0.96
N TRP A 519 7.23 -19.82 0.04
CA TRP A 519 7.70 -20.88 0.92
C TRP A 519 6.57 -21.32 1.86
N ILE A 520 6.44 -22.62 2.07
CA ILE A 520 5.57 -23.23 3.08
C ILE A 520 6.35 -24.28 3.88
N ASN A 521 5.89 -24.54 5.09
CA ASN A 521 6.35 -25.65 5.91
C ASN A 521 5.38 -26.84 5.77
N PRO A 522 5.67 -27.83 4.92
CA PRO A 522 4.78 -28.95 4.71
C PRO A 522 4.61 -29.82 5.96
N GLN A 523 5.59 -29.85 6.87
CA GLN A 523 5.51 -30.67 8.09
C GLN A 523 4.40 -30.18 9.04
N LYS A 524 4.09 -28.88 9.03
CA LYS A 524 2.96 -28.31 9.79
C LYS A 524 1.60 -28.65 9.17
N LEU A 525 1.56 -28.99 7.88
CA LEU A 525 0.34 -29.36 7.14
C LEU A 525 0.02 -30.86 7.25
N PHE A 526 1.01 -31.66 7.65
CA PHE A 526 0.85 -33.09 7.91
C PHE A 526 0.83 -33.40 9.40
N VAL A 527 0.59 -32.40 10.26
CA VAL A 527 -0.03 -32.67 11.55
C VAL A 527 -1.48 -33.03 11.23
N GLU A 528 -1.64 -34.23 10.67
CA GLU A 528 -2.90 -34.91 10.51
C GLU A 528 -3.58 -34.72 11.86
N SER A 529 -4.64 -33.92 11.85
CA SER A 529 -5.42 -33.74 13.03
C SER A 529 -6.00 -35.13 13.32
N LYS A 530 -5.30 -35.88 14.18
CA LYS A 530 -5.90 -36.93 14.99
C LYS A 530 -7.01 -36.37 15.89
N SER A 531 -7.42 -35.10 15.70
CA SER A 531 -8.50 -34.42 16.38
C SER A 531 -9.90 -34.88 15.96
N ASP A 532 -10.05 -35.65 14.87
CA ASP A 532 -11.36 -36.24 14.55
C ASP A 532 -11.63 -37.54 15.32
N GLU A 533 -10.60 -38.15 15.93
CA GLU A 533 -10.85 -39.00 17.09
C GLU A 533 -11.21 -38.07 18.25
N LYS A 534 -12.52 -37.96 18.52
CA LYS A 534 -13.05 -37.22 19.68
C LYS A 534 -12.25 -37.61 20.92
N ILE A 535 -11.33 -36.75 21.31
CA ILE A 535 -10.58 -36.86 22.54
C ILE A 535 -11.58 -36.89 23.70
N LYS A 536 -11.63 -37.97 24.49
CA LYS A 536 -12.55 -38.08 25.63
C LYS A 536 -11.80 -37.96 26.95
N GLU A 537 -12.50 -37.40 27.92
CA GLU A 537 -12.07 -37.41 29.31
C GLU A 537 -11.89 -38.86 29.80
N GLY A 538 -10.78 -39.12 30.48
CA GLY A 538 -10.39 -40.43 31.01
C GLY A 538 -9.52 -41.28 30.07
N GLU A 539 -9.33 -40.89 28.81
CA GLU A 539 -8.45 -41.60 27.88
C GLU A 539 -6.96 -41.30 28.16
N SER A 540 -6.08 -42.24 27.83
CA SER A 540 -4.63 -42.03 27.87
C SER A 540 -4.18 -41.24 26.64
N TYR A 541 -3.30 -40.26 26.84
CA TYR A 541 -2.71 -39.42 25.81
C TYR A 541 -1.19 -39.50 25.88
N GLN A 542 -0.54 -39.85 24.78
CA GLN A 542 0.91 -39.85 24.68
C GLN A 542 1.39 -38.51 24.14
N LEU A 543 2.04 -37.73 25.01
CA LEU A 543 2.67 -36.48 24.66
C LEU A 543 4.06 -36.77 24.05
N ILE A 544 4.27 -36.41 22.80
CA ILE A 544 5.49 -36.75 22.03
C ILE A 544 6.60 -35.71 22.14
N GLU A 545 6.27 -34.47 22.47
CA GLU A 545 7.21 -33.36 22.60
C GLU A 545 6.92 -32.53 23.85
N GLU A 546 7.90 -31.73 24.29
CA GLU A 546 7.71 -30.84 25.43
C GLU A 546 6.73 -29.71 25.05
N VAL A 547 5.70 -29.49 25.87
CA VAL A 547 4.71 -28.43 25.63
C VAL A 547 4.54 -27.53 26.85
N ASP A 548 4.21 -26.25 26.60
CA ASP A 548 3.90 -25.30 27.66
C ASP A 548 2.58 -25.67 28.35
N GLY A 549 2.61 -25.57 29.67
CA GLY A 549 1.54 -25.98 30.56
C GLY A 549 1.00 -24.82 31.40
N TYR A 550 -0.32 -24.77 31.56
CA TYR A 550 -1.05 -23.66 32.15
C TYR A 550 -1.95 -24.11 33.32
N ASN A 551 -2.10 -23.24 34.33
CA ASN A 551 -2.97 -23.52 35.49
C ASN A 551 -4.47 -23.44 35.16
N ARG A 552 -4.86 -22.77 34.06
CA ARG A 552 -6.26 -22.57 33.66
C ARG A 552 -6.43 -22.80 32.16
N ALA A 553 -7.60 -23.28 31.76
CA ALA A 553 -7.95 -23.45 30.35
C ALA A 553 -7.88 -22.14 29.55
N THR A 554 -8.34 -21.03 30.14
CA THR A 554 -8.28 -19.69 29.51
C THR A 554 -6.86 -19.21 29.26
N ASP A 555 -5.93 -19.57 30.15
CA ASP A 555 -4.51 -19.22 30.00
C ASP A 555 -3.88 -20.05 28.86
N ALA A 556 -4.25 -21.34 28.74
CA ALA A 556 -3.83 -22.19 27.63
C ALA A 556 -4.38 -21.72 26.27
N ILE A 557 -5.67 -21.34 26.19
CA ILE A 557 -6.30 -20.87 24.94
C ILE A 557 -5.64 -19.59 24.41
N ASN A 558 -5.22 -18.71 25.31
CA ASN A 558 -4.59 -17.43 24.96
C ASN A 558 -3.06 -17.49 25.00
N GLU A 559 -2.47 -18.63 25.37
CA GLU A 559 -1.04 -18.86 25.54
C GLU A 559 -0.36 -17.84 26.48
N GLN A 560 -0.98 -17.58 27.64
CA GLN A 560 -0.49 -16.61 28.63
C GLN A 560 -0.21 -17.27 29.97
N ASN A 561 0.70 -16.69 30.77
CA ASN A 561 0.98 -17.14 32.14
C ASN A 561 1.42 -18.62 32.23
N VAL A 562 2.41 -19.02 31.43
CA VAL A 562 2.99 -20.38 31.46
C VAL A 562 3.36 -20.75 32.90
N ALA A 563 2.78 -21.84 33.39
CA ALA A 563 2.97 -22.31 34.76
C ALA A 563 4.13 -23.30 34.86
N THR A 564 4.23 -24.20 33.86
CA THR A 564 5.28 -25.22 33.79
C THR A 564 5.41 -25.73 32.35
N LYS A 565 6.34 -26.66 32.11
CA LYS A 565 6.42 -27.40 30.85
C LYS A 565 6.19 -28.89 31.12
N LEU A 566 5.37 -29.52 30.29
CA LEU A 566 5.19 -30.97 30.35
C LEU A 566 6.20 -31.65 29.42
N ALA A 567 7.05 -32.50 29.99
CA ALA A 567 7.96 -33.34 29.22
C ALA A 567 7.17 -34.43 28.44
N PRO A 568 7.73 -34.98 27.35
CA PRO A 568 7.15 -36.12 26.65
C PRO A 568 6.87 -37.30 27.58
N GLY A 569 5.75 -38.00 27.37
CA GLY A 569 5.35 -39.16 28.16
C GLY A 569 3.87 -39.49 28.07
N ASP A 570 3.45 -40.49 28.82
CA ASP A 570 2.04 -40.90 28.88
C ASP A 570 1.29 -40.16 29.99
N TYR A 571 0.15 -39.57 29.62
CA TYR A 571 -0.73 -38.81 30.48
C TYR A 571 -2.17 -39.32 30.37
N PHE A 572 -3.03 -38.90 31.30
CA PHE A 572 -4.48 -39.05 31.22
C PHE A 572 -5.12 -37.70 30.93
N ILE A 573 -6.18 -37.73 30.14
CA ILE A 573 -6.97 -36.55 29.82
C ILE A 573 -7.99 -36.37 30.94
N TYR A 574 -7.69 -35.51 31.91
CA TYR A 574 -8.58 -35.27 33.04
C TYR A 574 -9.83 -34.49 32.62
N LYS A 575 -9.68 -33.52 31.71
CA LYS A 575 -10.79 -32.67 31.23
C LYS A 575 -10.50 -32.11 29.83
N VAL A 576 -11.55 -31.89 29.04
CA VAL A 576 -11.46 -31.18 27.74
C VAL A 576 -12.34 -29.94 27.79
N GLU A 577 -11.79 -28.77 27.43
CA GLU A 577 -12.55 -27.51 27.46
C GLU A 577 -12.11 -26.60 26.31
N SER A 578 -13.05 -26.23 25.43
CA SER A 578 -12.83 -25.23 24.37
C SER A 578 -11.58 -25.47 23.49
N GLY A 579 -11.26 -26.74 23.18
CA GLY A 579 -10.15 -27.10 22.31
C GLY A 579 -8.79 -27.26 23.00
N VAL A 580 -8.71 -27.03 24.32
CA VAL A 580 -7.54 -27.36 25.14
C VAL A 580 -7.82 -28.55 26.05
N ILE A 581 -6.78 -29.26 26.47
CA ILE A 581 -6.91 -30.45 27.32
C ILE A 581 -6.14 -30.31 28.61
N ASN A 582 -6.66 -30.87 29.70
CA ASN A 582 -5.97 -30.95 30.97
C ASN A 582 -5.30 -32.33 31.11
N LEU A 583 -3.97 -32.35 31.07
CA LEU A 583 -3.16 -33.57 31.14
C LEU A 583 -2.66 -33.81 32.57
N SER A 584 -2.88 -35.01 33.08
CA SER A 584 -2.45 -35.44 34.41
C SER A 584 -1.73 -36.80 34.37
N LYS A 585 -0.76 -37.03 35.27
CA LYS A 585 -0.18 -38.37 35.46
C LYS A 585 -1.08 -39.30 36.25
N ASP A 586 -2.11 -38.76 36.89
CA ASP A 586 -3.12 -39.49 37.65
C ASP A 586 -4.52 -39.15 37.10
N SER A 587 -5.21 -40.16 36.56
CA SER A 587 -6.57 -40.01 36.01
C SER A 587 -7.60 -39.43 36.99
N SER A 588 -7.34 -39.47 38.30
CA SER A 588 -8.27 -39.02 39.34
C SER A 588 -8.02 -37.59 39.82
N GLN A 589 -6.93 -36.95 39.38
CA GLN A 589 -6.55 -35.61 39.82
C GLN A 589 -6.38 -34.66 38.64
N PRO A 590 -6.78 -33.37 38.78
CA PRO A 590 -6.51 -32.37 37.77
C PRO A 590 -4.99 -32.20 37.62
N GLY A 591 -4.55 -32.11 36.39
CA GLY A 591 -3.18 -31.77 36.04
C GLY A 591 -3.11 -30.38 35.40
N ILE A 592 -2.32 -30.26 34.34
CA ILE A 592 -1.97 -28.99 33.71
C ILE A 592 -2.70 -28.86 32.37
N TRP A 593 -3.23 -27.67 32.07
CA TRP A 593 -3.84 -27.38 30.77
C TRP A 593 -2.77 -27.22 29.70
N VAL A 594 -2.98 -27.81 28.53
CA VAL A 594 -2.10 -27.66 27.36
C VAL A 594 -2.95 -27.32 26.14
N ASN A 595 -2.42 -26.44 25.28
CA ASN A 595 -2.97 -26.19 23.96
C ASN A 595 -2.23 -27.10 22.97
N LEU A 596 -2.97 -27.94 22.25
CA LEU A 596 -2.41 -28.90 21.28
C LEU A 596 -2.64 -28.46 19.83
N ASN A 597 -3.14 -27.24 19.61
CA ASN A 597 -3.41 -26.69 18.28
C ASN A 597 -2.22 -25.99 17.65
#